data_AF-X1HC62-F1
#
_entry.id   AF-X1HC62-F1
#
_cell.length_a   1.000
_cell.length_b   1.000
_cell.length_c   1.000
_cell.angle_alpha   90.00
_cell.angle_beta   90.00
_cell.angle_gamma   90.00
#
_symmetry.space_group_name_H-M   'P 1'
#
loop_
_entity.id
_entity.type
_entity.pdbx_description
1 polymer ?
#
loop_
_entity_poly.entity_id
_entity_poly.type
_entity_poly.pdbx_seq_one_letter_code
_entity_poly.pdbx_strand_id
1 'polypeptide(L)'
;TVLAHSVVVEGMKNLAAGANPMLLKRGIAAATKVASEEIGGQSIELKTKEEIASVASISAQDRVIGDLIAEVMDKVGKDGV
;
A
#
# COMPACT_ATOMS: atom_id res chain seq x y z
N THR A 1 -9.32 3.26 8.05
CA THR A 1 -10.31 4.35 8.26
C THR A 1 -9.69 5.64 8.80
N VAL A 2 -8.56 5.60 9.52
CA VAL A 2 -7.89 6.80 10.07
C VAL A 2 -7.52 7.83 8.99
N LEU A 3 -6.90 7.41 7.87
CA LEU A 3 -6.49 8.35 6.81
C LEU A 3 -7.67 9.12 6.21
N ALA A 4 -8.75 8.41 5.85
CA ALA A 4 -9.95 9.02 5.30
C ALA A 4 -10.58 10.01 6.29
N HIS A 5 -10.63 9.64 7.57
CA HIS A 5 -11.13 10.52 8.62
C HIS A 5 -10.30 11.80 8.73
N SER A 6 -8.96 11.69 8.80
CA SER A 6 -8.07 12.85 8.90
C SER A 6 -8.19 13.79 7.69
N VAL A 7 -8.25 13.24 6.47
CA VAL A 7 -8.40 14.03 5.24
C VAL A 7 -9.73 14.80 5.24
N VAL A 8 -10.82 14.18 5.69
CA VAL A 8 -12.13 14.85 5.79
C VAL A 8 -12.11 15.94 6.86
N VAL A 9 -11.58 15.66 8.05
CA VAL A 9 -11.54 16.63 9.15
C VAL A 9 -10.74 17.88 8.74
N GLU A 10 -9.54 17.70 8.19
CA GLU A 10 -8.71 18.82 7.73
C GLU A 10 -9.32 19.53 6.52
N GLY A 11 -9.95 18.78 5.61
CA GLY A 11 -10.67 19.36 4.48
C GLY A 11 -11.82 20.27 4.92
N MET A 12 -12.60 19.84 5.92
CA MET A 12 -13.70 20.62 6.48
C MET A 12 -13.22 21.90 7.18
N LYS A 13 -12.08 21.86 7.89
CA LYS A 13 -11.48 23.07 8.49
C LYS A 13 -11.09 24.10 7.43
N ASN A 14 -10.46 23.67 6.35
CA ASN A 14 -10.06 24.54 5.25
C ASN A 14 -11.27 25.11 4.48
N LEU A 15 -12.31 24.30 4.29
CA LEU A 15 -13.58 24.75 3.70
C LEU A 15 -14.24 25.83 4.57
N ALA A 16 -14.29 25.65 5.89
CA ALA A 16 -14.83 26.64 6.81
C ALA A 16 -14.03 27.96 6.80
N ALA A 17 -12.72 27.90 6.48
CA ALA A 17 -11.87 29.07 6.28
C ALA A 17 -12.05 29.75 4.90
N GLY A 18 -12.97 29.27 4.06
CA GLY A 18 -13.30 29.87 2.76
C GLY A 18 -12.53 29.29 1.57
N ALA A 19 -11.79 28.19 1.73
CA ALA A 19 -11.12 27.53 0.61
C ALA A 19 -12.13 26.98 -0.40
N ASN A 20 -11.80 27.04 -1.69
CA ASN A 20 -12.66 26.49 -2.74
C ASN A 20 -12.64 24.94 -2.71
N PRO A 21 -13.78 24.26 -2.47
CA PRO A 21 -13.81 22.81 -2.35
C PRO A 21 -13.41 22.05 -3.62
N MET A 22 -13.64 22.63 -4.81
CA MET A 22 -13.20 22.02 -6.07
C MET A 22 -11.68 22.06 -6.24
N LEU A 23 -11.03 23.14 -5.83
CA LEU A 23 -9.57 23.22 -5.83
C LEU A 23 -8.96 22.30 -4.78
N LEU A 24 -9.56 22.22 -3.59
CA LEU A 24 -9.13 21.30 -2.54
C LEU A 24 -9.18 19.84 -3.00
N LYS A 25 -10.28 19.41 -3.62
CA LYS A 25 -10.41 18.05 -4.19
C LYS A 25 -9.33 17.77 -5.23
N ARG A 26 -9.07 18.72 -6.15
CA ARG A 26 -8.04 18.57 -7.18
C ARG A 26 -6.64 18.48 -6.58
N GLY A 27 -6.34 19.30 -5.58
CA GLY A 27 -5.07 19.26 -4.85
C GLY A 27 -4.86 17.93 -4.13
N ILE A 28 -5.88 17.43 -3.43
CA ILE A 28 -5.83 16.12 -2.76
C ILE A 28 -5.59 14.99 -3.77
N ALA A 29 -6.28 15.01 -4.91
CA ALA A 29 -6.08 14.01 -5.96
C ALA A 29 -4.66 14.05 -6.54
N ALA A 30 -4.13 15.24 -6.83
CA ALA A 30 -2.77 15.40 -7.32
C ALA A 30 -1.72 14.93 -6.30
N ALA A 31 -1.89 15.32 -5.03
CA ALA A 31 -1.01 14.89 -3.95
C ALA A 31 -1.05 13.37 -3.74
N THR A 32 -2.24 12.76 -3.82
CA THR A 32 -2.41 11.30 -3.71
C THR A 32 -1.68 10.57 -4.83
N LYS A 33 -1.74 11.09 -6.05
CA LYS A 33 -1.03 10.52 -7.20
C LYS A 33 0.48 10.52 -6.98
N VAL A 34 1.05 11.69 -6.63
CA VAL A 34 2.49 11.82 -6.37
C VAL A 34 2.92 10.93 -5.21
N ALA A 35 2.17 10.92 -4.11
CA ALA A 35 2.47 10.07 -2.96
C ALA A 35 2.46 8.57 -3.34
N SER A 36 1.50 8.14 -4.16
CA SER A 36 1.43 6.75 -4.64
C SER A 36 2.63 6.39 -5.51
N GLU A 37 3.07 7.29 -6.40
CA GLU A 37 4.23 7.07 -7.27
C GLU A 37 5.52 6.95 -6.44
N GLU A 38 5.72 7.84 -5.48
CA GLU A 38 6.89 7.82 -4.59
C GLU A 38 6.92 6.59 -3.67
N ILE A 39 5.77 6.16 -3.14
CA ILE A 39 5.68 4.93 -2.35
C ILE A 39 5.99 3.71 -3.24
N GLY A 40 5.49 3.70 -4.47
CA GLY A 40 5.81 2.65 -5.45
C GLY A 40 7.30 2.59 -5.75
N GLY A 41 7.96 3.74 -5.90
CA GLY A 41 9.41 3.83 -6.12
C GLY A 41 10.27 3.33 -4.96
N GLN A 42 9.72 3.33 -3.74
CA GLN A 42 10.37 2.79 -2.54
C GLN A 42 10.09 1.29 -2.31
N SER A 43 9.32 0.65 -3.19
CA SER A 43 9.00 -0.77 -3.05
C SER A 43 10.26 -1.63 -3.20
N ILE A 44 10.35 -2.67 -2.37
CA ILE A 44 11.44 -3.64 -2.41
C ILE A 44 10.92 -4.87 -3.15
N GLU A 45 11.54 -5.19 -4.27
CA GLU A 45 11.20 -6.37 -5.03
C GLU A 45 11.72 -7.64 -4.34
N LEU A 46 10.84 -8.61 -4.12
CA LEU A 46 11.23 -9.95 -3.64
C LEU A 46 11.75 -10.78 -4.81
N LYS A 47 12.95 -11.34 -4.66
CA LYS A 47 13.65 -12.11 -5.68
C LYS A 47 13.94 -13.54 -5.25
N THR A 48 14.08 -13.77 -3.95
CA THR A 48 14.44 -15.10 -3.43
C THR A 48 13.27 -15.80 -2.76
N LYS A 49 13.34 -17.13 -2.72
CA LYS A 49 12.36 -17.96 -2.02
C LYS A 49 12.33 -17.65 -0.52
N GLU A 50 13.48 -17.34 0.06
CA GLU A 50 13.62 -17.00 1.48
C GLU A 50 12.94 -15.66 1.83
N GLU A 51 13.02 -14.68 0.93
CA GLU A 51 12.31 -13.40 1.07
C GLU A 51 10.80 -13.60 1.02
N ILE A 52 10.32 -14.41 0.07
CA ILE A 52 8.90 -14.76 -0.05
C ILE A 52 8.42 -15.50 1.21
N ALA A 53 9.17 -16.50 1.68
CA ALA A 53 8.85 -17.26 2.88
C ALA A 53 8.79 -16.37 4.12
N SER A 54 9.72 -15.41 4.25
CA SER A 54 9.76 -14.48 5.38
C SER A 54 8.53 -13.57 5.41
N VAL A 55 8.17 -12.97 4.28
CA VAL A 55 7.01 -12.07 4.17
C VAL A 55 5.70 -12.84 4.36
N ALA A 56 5.59 -14.04 3.78
CA ALA A 56 4.43 -14.92 3.94
C ALA A 56 4.27 -15.37 5.40
N SER A 57 5.37 -15.72 6.07
CA SER A 57 5.38 -16.11 7.49
C SER A 57 4.93 -14.98 8.40
N ILE A 58 5.39 -13.75 8.16
CA ILE A 58 4.96 -12.56 8.93
C ILE A 58 3.46 -12.35 8.75
N SER A 59 2.95 -12.50 7.52
CA SER A 59 1.53 -12.28 7.21
C SER A 59 0.63 -13.37 7.79
N ALA A 60 1.07 -14.63 7.76
CA ALA A 60 0.34 -15.77 8.31
C ALA A 60 0.54 -15.96 9.82
N GLN A 61 1.50 -15.25 10.42
CA GLN A 61 1.99 -15.45 11.79
C GLN A 61 2.47 -16.89 12.07
N ASP A 62 2.84 -17.63 11.02
CA ASP A 62 3.26 -19.03 11.09
C ASP A 62 4.34 -19.32 10.03
N ARG A 63 5.47 -19.88 10.47
CA ARG A 63 6.61 -20.21 9.60
C ARG A 63 6.33 -21.38 8.67
N VAL A 64 5.62 -22.41 9.14
CA VAL A 64 5.30 -23.60 8.32
C VAL A 64 4.40 -23.21 7.16
N ILE A 65 3.43 -22.32 7.42
CA ILE A 65 2.54 -21.79 6.37
C ILE A 65 3.34 -20.92 5.39
N GLY A 66 4.24 -20.06 5.87
CA GLY A 66 5.07 -19.22 5.01
C GLY A 66 6.00 -20.01 4.09
N ASP A 67 6.66 -21.04 4.61
CA ASP A 67 7.53 -21.93 3.83
C ASP A 67 6.75 -22.69 2.76
N LEU A 68 5.55 -23.18 3.10
CA LEU A 68 4.65 -23.85 2.16
C LEU A 68 4.22 -22.91 1.02
N ILE A 69 3.86 -21.66 1.34
CA ILE A 69 3.48 -20.65 0.34
C ILE A 69 4.66 -20.38 -0.61
N ALA A 70 5.88 -20.24 -0.07
CA ALA A 70 7.06 -20.01 -0.88
C ALA A 70 7.40 -21.19 -1.79
N GLU A 71 7.21 -22.44 -1.33
CA GLU A 71 7.38 -23.62 -2.17
C GLU A 71 6.35 -23.69 -3.31
N VAL A 72 5.09 -23.32 -3.04
CA VAL A 72 4.06 -23.28 -4.08
C VAL A 72 4.41 -22.20 -5.11
N MET A 73 4.75 -20.99 -4.67
CA MET A 73 5.12 -19.86 -5.55
C MET A 73 6.35 -20.17 -6.43
N ASP A 74 7.31 -20.92 -5.90
CA ASP A 74 8.49 -21.38 -6.64
C ASP A 74 8.12 -22.38 -7.75
N LYS A 75 7.11 -23.23 -7.53
CA LYS A 75 6.62 -24.20 -8.52
C LYS A 75 5.72 -23.58 -9.59
N VAL A 76 4.86 -22.62 -9.24
CA VAL A 76 3.87 -22.03 -10.18
C VAL A 76 4.35 -20.72 -10.83
N GLY A 77 5.49 -20.19 -10.40
CA GLY A 77 6.00 -18.90 -10.86
C GLY A 77 5.28 -17.71 -10.24
N LYS A 78 5.88 -16.52 -10.37
CA LYS A 78 5.43 -15.25 -9.75
C LYS A 78 3.99 -14.85 -10.10
N ASP A 79 3.47 -15.31 -11.24
CA ASP A 79 2.15 -14.92 -11.77
C ASP A 79 1.08 -16.04 -11.68
N GLY A 80 1.42 -17.22 -11.14
CA GLY A 80 0.46 -18.29 -10.87
C GLY A 80 -0.22 -18.92 -12.09
N VAL A 81 0.34 -18.74 -13.30
CA VAL A 81 -0.06 -19.37 -14.57
C VAL A 81 1.14 -19.88 -15.34
#